data_AF-A0A935EDM0-F1
#
_entry.id   AF-A0A935EDM0-F1
#
_cell.length_a   1.000
_cell.length_b   1.000
_cell.length_c   1.000
_cell.angle_alpha   90.00
_cell.angle_beta   90.00
_cell.angle_gamma   90.00
#
_symmetry.space_group_name_H-M   'P 1'
#
loop_
_entity.id
_entity.type
_entity.pdbx_description
1 polymer ?
#
loop_
_entity_poly.entity_id
_entity_poly.type
_entity_poly.pdbx_seq_one_letter_code
_entity_poly.pdbx_strand_id
1 'polypeptide(L)'
;MKKQLLGLLLLVACIGGASAAQPAAASCDRECLRSHITQILWSLVKHDVSKLPVAATLRVTEDAVEKPLKDVALIRSVTALQGYRQDFIDERMGMAGAHVMVEESGAPSCWWCASRSWVTSSPNWNWYPRAAAPRASSSTSTA
;
A
#
# COMPACT_ATOMS: atom_id res chain seq x y z
N MET A 1 41.56 60.47 18.55
CA MET A 1 41.41 59.48 17.46
C MET A 1 40.02 58.87 17.56
N LYS A 2 39.03 59.45 16.87
CA LYS A 2 37.60 59.12 17.05
C LYS A 2 36.86 59.40 15.74
N LYS A 3 37.13 58.59 14.72
CA LYS A 3 36.49 58.66 13.39
C LYS A 3 36.57 57.29 12.71
N GLN A 4 35.90 56.26 13.23
CA GLN A 4 35.62 55.01 12.51
C GLN A 4 34.44 54.32 13.19
N LEU A 5 33.23 54.87 13.09
CA LEU A 5 32.04 54.26 13.72
C LEU A 5 30.73 54.45 12.94
N LEU A 6 30.79 54.52 11.60
CA LEU A 6 29.58 54.73 10.78
C LEU A 6 29.65 54.02 9.41
N GLY A 7 30.19 52.79 9.36
CA GLY A 7 30.41 52.09 8.09
C GLY A 7 30.13 50.59 8.08
N LEU A 8 29.34 50.06 9.03
CA LEU A 8 29.06 48.62 9.08
C LEU A 8 27.64 48.35 9.59
N LEU A 9 26.62 48.92 8.93
CA LEU A 9 25.22 48.73 9.33
C LEU A 9 24.28 48.54 8.14
N LEU A 10 24.76 47.95 7.04
CA LEU A 10 23.97 47.86 5.79
C LEU A 10 24.20 46.60 4.94
N LEU A 11 24.53 45.45 5.53
CA LEU A 11 24.69 44.21 4.75
C LEU A 11 24.45 42.90 5.53
N VAL A 12 23.36 42.82 6.30
CA VAL A 12 22.81 41.52 6.76
C VAL A 12 21.29 41.53 6.60
N ALA A 13 20.84 41.65 5.35
CA ALA A 13 19.48 41.30 4.96
C ALA A 13 19.59 40.17 3.93
N CYS A 14 18.72 39.16 4.07
CA CYS A 14 18.51 38.03 3.16
C CYS A 14 19.36 36.76 3.38
N ILE A 15 19.20 36.09 4.52
CA ILE A 15 19.17 34.60 4.54
C ILE A 15 18.07 34.12 5.49
N GLY A 16 16.86 34.65 5.32
CA GLY A 16 15.64 34.05 5.86
C GLY A 16 15.11 33.04 4.87
N GLY A 17 15.83 31.94 4.67
CA GLY A 17 15.33 30.81 3.91
C GLY A 17 14.21 30.17 4.72
N ALA A 18 12.97 30.61 4.51
CA ALA A 18 11.83 29.80 4.85
C ALA A 18 11.94 28.52 3.99
N SER A 19 12.58 27.49 4.55
CA SER A 19 12.29 26.14 4.12
C SER A 19 10.80 25.97 4.35
N ALA A 20 10.02 26.17 3.28
CA ALA A 20 8.70 25.58 3.22
C ALA A 20 8.95 24.10 3.49
N ALA A 21 8.64 23.66 4.72
CA ALA A 21 8.54 22.26 5.01
C ALA A 21 7.51 21.76 4.00
N GLN A 22 7.99 21.10 2.95
CA GLN A 22 7.11 20.31 2.12
C GLN A 22 6.37 19.42 3.11
N PRO A 23 5.03 19.42 3.14
CA PRO A 23 4.33 18.47 3.99
C PRO A 23 4.92 17.11 3.62
N ALA A 24 5.59 16.47 4.59
CA ALA A 24 6.05 15.12 4.42
C ALA A 24 4.82 14.38 3.93
N ALA A 25 4.87 13.82 2.72
CA ALA A 25 3.79 12.97 2.21
C ALA A 25 3.44 12.05 3.38
N ALA A 26 2.25 12.21 3.95
CA ALA A 26 1.94 11.66 5.26
C ALA A 26 2.37 10.19 5.23
N SER A 27 3.41 9.86 5.99
CA SER A 27 3.91 8.49 6.02
C SER A 27 2.74 7.65 6.48
N CYS A 28 2.17 6.84 5.59
CA CYS A 28 1.03 6.01 5.91
C CYS A 28 1.51 4.96 6.91
N ASP A 29 1.29 5.24 8.18
CA ASP A 29 1.65 4.38 9.30
C ASP A 29 0.73 3.15 9.36
N ARG A 30 0.95 2.30 10.37
CA ARG A 30 0.14 1.09 10.59
C ARG A 30 -1.36 1.38 10.60
N GLU A 31 -1.76 2.47 11.23
CA GLU A 31 -3.16 2.83 11.40
C GLU A 31 -3.78 3.30 10.09
N CYS A 32 -3.05 4.12 9.34
CA CYS A 32 -3.42 4.51 7.99
C CYS A 32 -3.67 3.28 7.09
N LEU A 33 -2.72 2.34 7.05
CA LEU A 33 -2.83 1.12 6.26
C LEU A 33 -4.01 0.23 6.71
N ARG A 34 -4.20 0.06 8.02
CA ARG A 34 -5.34 -0.67 8.59
C ARG A 34 -6.69 -0.03 8.25
N SER A 35 -6.74 1.30 8.22
CA SER A 35 -7.94 2.04 7.87
C SER A 35 -8.34 1.81 6.41
N HIS A 36 -7.38 1.72 5.48
CA HIS A 36 -7.63 1.41 4.08
C HIS A 36 -8.22 0.02 3.90
N ILE A 37 -7.64 -1.01 4.54
CA ILE A 37 -8.22 -2.36 4.55
C ILE A 37 -9.65 -2.33 5.07
N THR A 38 -9.88 -1.60 6.15
CA THR A 38 -11.22 -1.48 6.76
C THR A 38 -12.22 -0.82 5.80
N GLN A 39 -11.81 0.22 5.07
CA GLN A 39 -12.65 0.86 4.04
C GLN A 39 -12.99 -0.11 2.91
N ILE A 40 -12.02 -0.91 2.44
CA ILE A 40 -12.24 -1.94 1.41
C ILE A 40 -13.25 -2.97 1.91
N LEU A 41 -13.06 -3.54 3.10
CA LEU A 41 -13.97 -4.54 3.66
C LEU A 41 -15.41 -4.01 3.80
N TRP A 42 -15.57 -2.77 4.27
CA TRP A 42 -16.89 -2.15 4.37
C TRP A 42 -17.49 -1.78 3.02
N SER A 43 -16.67 -1.49 2.00
CA SER A 43 -17.15 -1.28 0.62
C SER A 43 -17.72 -2.57 0.02
N LEU A 44 -17.14 -3.73 0.37
CA LEU A 44 -17.65 -5.05 -0.03
C LEU A 44 -19.02 -5.29 0.60
N VAL A 45 -19.18 -5.07 1.91
CA VAL A 45 -20.49 -5.24 2.58
C VAL A 45 -21.55 -4.28 2.04
N LYS A 46 -21.16 -3.05 1.68
CA LYS A 46 -22.08 -2.03 1.14
C LYS A 46 -22.35 -2.18 -0.35
N HIS A 47 -21.68 -3.11 -1.03
CA HIS A 47 -21.69 -3.24 -2.48
C HIS A 47 -21.36 -1.94 -3.23
N ASP A 48 -20.54 -1.06 -2.61
CA ASP A 48 -20.21 0.28 -3.14
C ASP A 48 -18.73 0.61 -2.97
N VAL A 49 -18.01 0.53 -4.08
CA VAL A 49 -16.57 0.84 -4.19
C VAL A 49 -16.29 2.25 -4.73
N SER A 50 -17.32 3.05 -5.03
CA SER A 50 -17.18 4.37 -5.67
C SER A 50 -16.41 5.39 -4.81
N LYS A 51 -16.39 5.17 -3.49
CA LYS A 51 -15.76 6.05 -2.51
C LYS A 51 -14.37 5.61 -2.07
N LEU A 52 -13.86 4.50 -2.62
CA LEU A 52 -12.52 4.04 -2.26
C LEU A 52 -11.46 4.98 -2.84
N PRO A 53 -10.49 5.43 -2.03
CA PRO A 53 -9.37 6.25 -2.51
C PRO A 53 -8.36 5.36 -3.25
N VAL A 54 -8.66 5.03 -4.50
CA VAL A 54 -7.82 4.15 -5.33
C VAL A 54 -6.96 4.95 -6.31
N ALA A 55 -5.77 4.44 -6.59
CA ALA A 55 -4.89 5.00 -7.62
C ALA A 55 -5.50 4.80 -9.02
N ALA A 56 -5.24 5.71 -9.94
CA ALA A 56 -5.62 5.58 -11.35
C ALA A 56 -5.01 4.33 -12.03
N THR A 57 -3.92 3.80 -11.46
CA THR A 57 -3.21 2.59 -11.92
C THR A 57 -3.58 1.34 -11.11
N LEU A 58 -4.73 1.33 -10.43
CA LEU A 58 -5.19 0.18 -9.66
C LEU A 58 -5.33 -1.05 -10.57
N ARG A 59 -4.76 -2.17 -10.14
CA ARG A 59 -4.98 -3.49 -10.72
C ARG A 59 -5.64 -4.37 -9.67
N VAL A 60 -6.75 -5.00 -10.03
CA VAL A 60 -7.48 -5.90 -9.14
C VAL A 60 -7.49 -7.28 -9.77
N THR A 61 -7.21 -8.29 -8.95
CA THR A 61 -7.17 -9.67 -9.39
C THR A 61 -8.08 -10.49 -8.49
N GLU A 62 -8.98 -11.25 -9.10
CA GLU A 62 -9.88 -12.20 -8.44
C GLU A 62 -9.68 -13.55 -9.12
N ASP A 63 -9.39 -14.59 -8.35
CA ASP A 63 -9.10 -15.94 -8.86
C ASP A 63 -8.03 -15.98 -9.97
N ALA A 64 -6.94 -15.23 -9.76
CA ALA A 64 -5.85 -15.04 -10.73
C ALA A 64 -6.25 -14.34 -12.04
N VAL A 65 -7.47 -13.80 -12.16
CA VAL A 65 -7.93 -13.02 -13.32
C VAL A 65 -7.96 -11.53 -12.97
N GLU A 66 -7.29 -10.71 -13.78
CA GLU A 66 -7.37 -9.26 -13.65
C GLU A 66 -8.74 -8.74 -14.11
N LYS A 67 -9.37 -7.92 -13.29
CA LYS A 67 -10.71 -7.36 -13.54
C LYS A 67 -10.76 -5.89 -13.15
N PRO A 68 -11.60 -5.07 -13.80
CA PRO A 68 -11.95 -3.75 -13.28
C PRO A 68 -12.53 -3.87 -11.87
N LEU A 69 -12.21 -2.90 -10.99
CA LEU A 69 -12.66 -2.92 -9.59
C LEU A 69 -14.18 -3.14 -9.48
N LYS A 70 -14.99 -2.46 -10.29
CA LYS A 70 -16.46 -2.60 -10.31
C LYS A 70 -16.99 -3.99 -10.71
N ASP A 71 -16.15 -4.83 -11.31
CA ASP A 71 -16.53 -6.12 -11.90
C ASP A 71 -16.07 -7.31 -11.05
N VAL A 72 -15.40 -7.07 -9.92
CA VAL A 72 -15.07 -8.10 -8.93
C VAL A 72 -16.37 -8.69 -8.38
N ALA A 73 -16.51 -10.02 -8.42
CA ALA A 73 -17.73 -10.70 -8.02
C ALA A 73 -18.03 -10.51 -6.53
N LEU A 74 -16.98 -10.47 -5.70
CA LEU A 74 -17.10 -10.20 -4.26
C LEU A 74 -17.93 -8.98 -3.88
N ILE A 75 -17.85 -7.91 -4.68
CA ILE A 75 -18.58 -6.67 -4.39
C ILE A 75 -20.09 -6.90 -4.41
N ARG A 76 -20.58 -7.97 -5.03
CA ARG A 76 -22.00 -8.29 -5.10
C ARG A 76 -22.40 -9.45 -4.18
N SER A 77 -21.44 -10.26 -3.73
CA SER A 77 -21.71 -11.51 -3.03
C SER A 77 -21.51 -11.42 -1.51
N VAL A 78 -20.62 -10.54 -1.03
CA VAL A 78 -20.35 -10.37 0.40
C VAL A 78 -21.51 -9.65 1.08
N THR A 79 -22.08 -10.22 2.14
CA THR A 79 -23.21 -9.63 2.88
C THR A 79 -22.86 -9.24 4.30
N ALA A 80 -21.84 -9.85 4.90
CA ALA A 80 -21.37 -9.52 6.25
C ALA A 80 -19.89 -9.84 6.43
N LEU A 81 -19.24 -9.13 7.36
CA LEU A 81 -17.94 -9.52 7.91
C LEU A 81 -18.18 -10.42 9.12
N GLN A 82 -17.38 -11.49 9.25
CA GLN A 82 -17.42 -12.37 10.39
C GLN A 82 -16.37 -11.99 11.45
N GLY A 83 -16.39 -12.67 12.60
CA GLY A 83 -15.54 -12.34 13.74
C GLY A 83 -14.04 -12.54 13.55
N TYR A 84 -13.60 -13.23 12.48
CA TYR A 84 -12.19 -13.48 12.22
C TYR A 84 -11.62 -12.52 11.17
N ARG A 85 -10.55 -11.82 11.56
CA ARG A 85 -9.74 -10.95 10.71
C ARG A 85 -8.29 -11.00 11.16
N GLN A 86 -7.39 -11.28 10.22
CA GLN A 86 -5.95 -11.19 10.39
C GLN A 86 -5.37 -10.22 9.37
N ASP A 87 -4.86 -9.09 9.84
CA ASP A 87 -4.18 -8.11 8.98
C ASP A 87 -2.67 -8.39 8.92
N PHE A 88 -2.10 -8.21 7.74
CA PHE A 88 -0.66 -8.28 7.43
C PHE A 88 -0.23 -6.90 6.95
N ILE A 89 0.45 -6.14 7.82
CA ILE A 89 0.77 -4.73 7.56
C ILE A 89 2.29 -4.56 7.58
N ASP A 90 2.84 -4.14 6.43
CA ASP A 90 4.23 -3.75 6.24
C ASP A 90 4.31 -2.24 5.95
N GLU A 91 4.60 -1.48 6.99
CA GLU A 91 4.74 -0.02 6.96
C GLU A 91 5.95 0.40 6.11
N ARG A 92 7.02 -0.41 6.07
CA ARG A 92 8.23 -0.08 5.30
C ARG A 92 7.98 -0.18 3.81
N MET A 93 7.17 -1.16 3.38
CA MET A 93 6.80 -1.34 1.98
C MET A 93 5.50 -0.65 1.58
N GLY A 94 4.76 -0.06 2.54
CA GLY A 94 3.44 0.52 2.29
C GLY A 94 2.39 -0.52 1.86
N MET A 95 2.50 -1.74 2.38
CA MET A 95 1.65 -2.87 2.01
C MET A 95 0.72 -3.24 3.15
N ALA A 96 -0.53 -3.55 2.80
CA ALA A 96 -1.47 -4.13 3.73
C ALA A 96 -2.29 -5.22 3.04
N GLY A 97 -2.44 -6.36 3.71
CA GLY A 97 -3.42 -7.37 3.33
C GLY A 97 -4.21 -7.83 4.55
N ALA A 98 -5.31 -8.51 4.30
CA ALA A 98 -6.15 -9.10 5.32
C ALA A 98 -6.66 -10.47 4.88
N HIS A 99 -6.59 -11.42 5.81
CA HIS A 99 -7.32 -12.67 5.73
C HIS A 99 -8.56 -12.53 6.61
N VAL A 100 -9.75 -12.62 6.02
CA VAL A 100 -11.02 -12.38 6.69
C VAL A 100 -11.98 -13.53 6.47
N MET A 101 -12.83 -13.78 7.45
CA MET A 101 -14.05 -14.56 7.23
C MET A 101 -15.18 -13.60 6.83
N VAL A 102 -15.92 -13.94 5.78
CA VAL A 102 -17.07 -13.17 5.31
C VAL A 102 -18.26 -14.10 5.09
N GLU A 103 -19.46 -13.54 5.10
CA GLU A 103 -20.63 -14.23 4.54
C GLU A 103 -20.75 -13.90 3.07
N GLU A 104 -20.82 -14.94 2.26
CA GLU A 104 -20.97 -14.84 0.82
C GLU A 104 -22.19 -15.67 0.39
N SER A 105 -23.20 -15.01 -0.16
CA SER A 105 -24.45 -15.68 -0.60
C SER A 105 -25.10 -16.57 0.47
N GLY A 106 -24.96 -16.23 1.75
CA GLY A 106 -25.53 -16.96 2.88
C GLY A 106 -24.70 -18.13 3.41
N ALA A 107 -23.44 -18.24 2.99
CA ALA A 107 -22.48 -19.19 3.53
C ALA A 107 -21.16 -18.51 3.94
N PRO A 108 -20.49 -19.00 5.00
CA PRO A 108 -19.21 -18.46 5.42
C PRO A 108 -18.12 -18.84 4.41
N SER A 109 -17.37 -17.84 3.92
CA SER A 109 -16.20 -18.02 3.05
C SER A 109 -14.97 -17.33 3.64
N CYS A 110 -13.79 -17.91 3.40
CA CYS A 110 -12.51 -17.41 3.88
C CYS A 110 -11.81 -16.67 2.74
N TRP A 111 -11.49 -15.39 2.93
CA TRP A 111 -11.07 -14.48 1.87
C TRP A 111 -9.76 -13.78 2.14
N TRP A 112 -8.91 -13.70 1.11
CA TRP A 112 -7.65 -12.96 1.14
C TRP A 112 -7.73 -11.67 0.31
N CYS A 113 -7.50 -10.52 0.95
CA CYS A 113 -7.39 -9.22 0.30
C CYS A 113 -5.96 -8.68 0.46
N ALA A 114 -5.33 -8.18 -0.60
CA ALA A 114 -4.01 -7.53 -0.53
C ALA A 114 -4.02 -6.19 -1.29
N SER A 115 -3.37 -5.18 -0.71
CA SER A 115 -3.29 -3.81 -1.24
C SER A 115 -1.88 -3.24 -1.08
N ARG A 116 -1.42 -2.51 -2.10
CA ARG A 116 -0.18 -1.70 -2.09
C ARG A 116 -0.56 -0.24 -2.16
N SER A 117 -0.15 0.54 -1.17
CA SER A 117 -0.24 2.00 -1.23
C SER A 117 1.15 2.52 -1.57
N TRP A 118 1.49 2.73 -2.85
CA TRP A 118 2.46 3.73 -3.33
C TRP A 118 2.45 3.82 -4.87
N VAL A 119 2.41 5.07 -5.33
CA VAL A 119 2.73 5.55 -6.69
C VAL A 119 4.05 4.93 -7.17
N THR A 120 4.15 4.68 -8.48
CA THR A 120 5.23 3.99 -9.22
C THR A 120 5.02 2.48 -9.43
N SER A 121 4.30 2.19 -10.52
CA SER A 121 4.72 1.27 -11.57
C SER A 121 5.85 0.29 -11.23
N SER A 122 5.51 -0.97 -10.99
CA SER A 122 6.39 -2.09 -11.33
C SER A 122 5.57 -3.15 -12.09
N PRO A 123 5.86 -3.45 -13.37
CA PRO A 123 4.97 -4.24 -14.23
C PRO A 123 4.95 -5.74 -13.94
N ASN A 124 5.81 -6.24 -13.05
CA ASN A 124 6.09 -7.66 -12.94
C ASN A 124 5.95 -8.17 -11.50
N TRP A 125 4.70 -8.38 -11.07
CA TRP A 125 4.37 -9.10 -9.84
C TRP A 125 3.96 -10.53 -10.21
N ASN A 126 4.94 -11.39 -10.48
CA ASN A 126 4.72 -12.83 -10.49
C ASN A 126 4.78 -13.32 -9.04
N TRP A 127 3.63 -13.64 -8.44
CA TRP A 127 3.51 -14.10 -7.06
C TRP A 127 4.01 -15.54 -6.84
N TYR A 128 4.39 -16.24 -7.91
CA TYR A 128 5.12 -17.50 -7.81
C TYR A 128 6.63 -17.23 -7.78
N PRO A 129 7.39 -17.71 -6.77
CA PRO A 129 8.81 -17.87 -6.98
C PRO A 129 8.96 -18.80 -8.19
N ARG A 130 9.58 -18.32 -9.26
CA ARG A 130 10.12 -19.19 -10.31
C ARG A 130 10.91 -20.25 -9.57
N ALA A 131 10.49 -21.51 -9.66
CA ALA A 131 11.13 -22.64 -9.00
C ALA A 131 12.64 -22.42 -9.05
N ALA A 132 13.28 -22.34 -7.89
CA ALA A 132 14.73 -22.20 -7.82
C ALA A 132 15.31 -23.31 -8.71
N ALA A 133 16.08 -22.92 -9.73
CA ALA A 133 16.77 -23.87 -10.58
C ALA A 133 17.50 -24.88 -9.69
N PRO A 134 17.45 -26.19 -9.99
CA PRO A 134 18.13 -27.19 -9.17
C PRO A 134 19.59 -26.78 -9.03
N ARG A 135 20.02 -26.65 -7.77
CA ARG A 135 21.40 -26.34 -7.41
C ARG A 135 22.27 -27.42 -8.07
N ALA A 136 23.05 -27.05 -9.08
CA ALA A 136 23.98 -27.96 -9.73
C ALA A 136 24.84 -28.61 -8.65
N SER A 137 24.70 -29.91 -8.47
CA SER A 137 25.57 -30.70 -7.61
C SER A 137 26.96 -30.67 -8.23
N SER A 138 27.88 -29.92 -7.62
CA SER A 138 29.30 -30.02 -7.93
C SER A 138 29.80 -31.38 -7.48
N SER A 139 29.76 -32.38 -8.36
CA SER A 139 30.52 -33.61 -8.20
C SER A 139 31.97 -33.29 -8.52
N THR A 140 32.76 -32.94 -7.51
CA THR A 140 34.21 -32.98 -7.61
C THR A 140 34.62 -34.45 -7.64
N SER A 141 34.84 -34.97 -8.84
CA SER A 141 35.50 -36.27 -9.03
C SER A 141 37.00 -36.04 -8.86
N THR A 142 37.57 -36.58 -7.80
CA THR A 142 39.02 -36.73 -7.65
C THR A 142 39.27 -38.05 -6.93
N ALA A 143 39.50 -39.09 -7.71
CA ALA A 143 40.30 -40.28 -7.41
C ALA A 143 40.53 -41.03 -8.72
#